data_AF-A0A9X3EMM5-F1
#
_entry.id   AF-A0A9X3EMM5-F1
#
_cell.length_a   1.000
_cell.length_b   1.000
_cell.length_c   1.000
_cell.angle_alpha   90.00
_cell.angle_beta   90.00
_cell.angle_gamma   90.00
#
_symmetry.space_group_name_H-M   'P 1'
#
loop_
_entity.id
_entity.type
_entity.pdbx_description
1 polymer ?
#
loop_
_entity_poly.entity_id
_entity_poly.type
_entity_poly.pdbx_seq_one_letter_code
_entity_poly.pdbx_strand_id
1 'polypeptide(L)'
;MTRAWATLWTRSQAAAADRHTIVELGAPSPVLMERAALCCAREALAMRGDLPVWALCGPGNNGGDGVAVARILHGWGVPARAFLLSERMSPELAEQVALAEKLGVPIERGLPQGQAEALIVDAMLGTGAAPPLRQPFVAAVTWANARSGPKLSIDIPTGLDADTGAAPGPVFAADRTVTFVRSKPGLHVTPGRAASGEVVVADIGIVSQDMSDETCLIDPCEVARSIAGLKPGSHKGERGHVGIVGGSAGTPGAAVLAGAAALRAGAGLVTIATDDRGAGAAAGAPAGVDGAAPRRRAGAGGEGAGGRARLGARGGPGGAGGIMVGRPAGGGVGCVGAGRDRGAIGDAAGDHAAPGGGGSLAVREDR
;
A
#
# COMPACT_ATOMS: atom_id res chain seq x y z
N MET A 1 -3.52 16.36 13.74
CA MET A 1 -4.04 15.10 13.17
C MET A 1 -3.22 13.98 13.77
N THR A 2 -3.86 13.07 14.49
CA THR A 2 -3.23 11.93 15.16
C THR A 2 -2.69 10.95 14.13
N ARG A 3 -1.50 10.37 14.35
CA ARG A 3 -0.88 9.34 13.48
C ARG A 3 -1.75 8.09 13.27
N ALA A 4 -2.78 7.94 14.11
CA ALA A 4 -3.71 6.83 14.15
C ALA A 4 -4.31 6.41 12.79
N TRP A 5 -4.58 7.33 11.86
CA TRP A 5 -5.16 6.95 10.56
C TRP A 5 -4.11 6.49 9.54
N ALA A 6 -2.84 6.86 9.73
CA ALA A 6 -1.74 6.50 8.86
C ALA A 6 -1.11 5.16 9.27
N THR A 7 -1.13 4.80 10.56
CA THR A 7 -0.60 3.52 11.04
C THR A 7 -1.42 2.35 10.50
N LEU A 8 -0.73 1.32 10.03
CA LEU A 8 -1.29 0.10 9.49
C LEU A 8 -1.06 -1.05 10.47
N TRP A 9 -2.02 -1.97 10.54
CA TRP A 9 -1.92 -3.19 11.33
C TRP A 9 -1.81 -4.42 10.44
N THR A 10 -0.88 -5.30 10.77
CA THR A 10 -0.93 -6.68 10.29
C THR A 10 -2.14 -7.40 10.90
N ARG A 11 -2.49 -8.55 10.33
CA ARG A 11 -3.48 -9.49 10.88
C ARG A 11 -3.19 -9.81 12.33
N SER A 12 -1.91 -10.08 12.67
CA SER A 12 -1.52 -10.43 14.03
C SER A 12 -1.72 -9.27 15.00
N GLN A 13 -1.42 -8.04 14.57
CA GLN A 13 -1.62 -6.83 15.38
C GLN A 13 -3.12 -6.53 15.58
N ALA A 14 -3.95 -6.65 14.53
CA ALA A 14 -5.39 -6.49 14.64
C ALA A 14 -6.00 -7.53 15.59
N ALA A 15 -5.64 -8.81 15.44
CA ALA A 15 -6.10 -9.88 16.33
C ALA A 15 -5.63 -9.72 17.79
N ALA A 16 -4.46 -9.13 18.01
CA ALA A 16 -3.99 -8.81 19.36
C ALA A 16 -4.80 -7.67 19.98
N ALA A 17 -5.12 -6.61 19.22
CA ALA A 17 -5.94 -5.51 19.68
C ALA A 17 -7.39 -5.93 19.99
N ASP A 18 -7.98 -6.79 19.15
CA ASP A 18 -9.28 -7.42 19.40
C ASP A 18 -9.27 -8.20 20.71
N ARG A 19 -8.27 -9.07 20.88
CA ARG A 19 -8.13 -9.89 22.10
C ARG A 19 -7.98 -9.02 23.34
N HIS A 20 -7.14 -7.99 23.30
CA HIS A 20 -6.97 -7.06 24.42
C HIS A 20 -8.31 -6.40 24.79
N THR A 21 -9.03 -5.88 23.79
CA THR A 21 -10.31 -5.21 24.00
C THR A 21 -11.38 -6.13 24.56
N ILE A 22 -11.49 -7.35 24.02
CA ILE A 22 -12.55 -8.29 24.39
C ILE A 22 -12.24 -9.00 25.71
N VAL A 23 -11.02 -9.52 25.85
CA VAL A 23 -10.64 -10.42 26.96
C VAL A 23 -10.13 -9.64 28.15
N GLU A 24 -9.24 -8.67 27.93
CA GLU A 24 -8.58 -7.97 29.04
C GLU A 24 -9.42 -6.78 29.53
N LEU A 25 -10.03 -6.02 28.63
CA LEU A 25 -10.90 -4.89 29.00
C LEU A 25 -12.37 -5.30 29.20
N GLY A 26 -12.75 -6.51 28.79
CA GLY A 26 -14.10 -7.04 28.98
C GLY A 26 -15.17 -6.44 28.06
N ALA A 27 -14.78 -5.85 26.93
CA ALA A 27 -15.75 -5.35 25.97
C ALA A 27 -16.50 -6.51 25.29
N PRO A 28 -17.85 -6.51 25.27
CA PRO A 28 -18.58 -7.59 24.63
C PRO A 28 -18.36 -7.60 23.11
N SER A 29 -17.91 -8.74 22.56
CA SER A 29 -17.73 -8.96 21.12
C SER A 29 -18.95 -8.56 20.27
N PRO A 30 -20.21 -8.90 20.67
CA PRO A 30 -21.40 -8.47 19.92
C PRO A 30 -21.54 -6.95 19.80
N VAL A 31 -21.10 -6.17 20.80
CA VAL A 31 -21.17 -4.70 20.73
C VAL A 31 -20.20 -4.15 19.69
N LEU A 32 -19.00 -4.72 19.58
CA LEU A 32 -18.02 -4.33 18.57
C LEU A 32 -18.53 -4.68 17.16
N MET A 33 -19.13 -5.87 17.01
CA MET A 33 -19.79 -6.32 15.77
C MET A 33 -20.92 -5.39 15.34
N GLU A 34 -21.82 -4.97 16.25
CA GLU A 34 -22.88 -4.01 15.90
C GLU A 34 -22.31 -2.65 15.44
N ARG A 35 -21.21 -2.19 16.06
CA ARG A 35 -20.56 -0.94 15.66
C ARG A 35 -19.91 -1.05 14.27
N ALA A 36 -19.25 -2.17 14.01
CA ALA A 36 -18.70 -2.50 12.70
C ALA A 36 -19.81 -2.55 11.62
N ALA A 37 -20.85 -3.34 11.88
CA ALA A 37 -21.99 -3.47 10.98
C ALA A 37 -22.71 -2.14 10.72
N LEU A 38 -22.88 -1.28 11.75
CA LEU A 38 -23.48 0.03 11.57
C LEU A 38 -22.66 0.93 10.64
N CYS A 39 -21.33 0.90 10.75
CA CYS A 39 -20.45 1.64 9.85
C CYS A 39 -20.58 1.11 8.41
N CYS A 40 -20.49 -0.21 8.23
CA CYS A 40 -20.66 -0.84 6.92
C CYS A 40 -22.05 -0.59 6.30
N ALA A 41 -23.11 -0.60 7.10
CA ALA A 41 -24.47 -0.31 6.64
C ALA A 41 -24.62 1.13 6.14
N ARG A 42 -23.97 2.11 6.78
CA ARG A 42 -23.95 3.51 6.31
C ARG A 42 -23.25 3.64 4.97
N GLU A 43 -22.10 2.98 4.82
CA GLU A 43 -21.36 2.96 3.55
C GLU A 43 -22.15 2.26 2.44
N ALA A 44 -22.78 1.12 2.74
CA ALA A 44 -23.67 0.42 1.82
C ALA A 44 -24.86 1.30 1.40
N LEU A 45 -25.49 2.02 2.34
CA LEU A 45 -26.58 2.95 2.07
C LEU A 45 -26.14 4.10 1.15
N ALA A 46 -24.93 4.63 1.35
CA ALA A 46 -24.39 5.70 0.51
C ALA A 46 -24.04 5.23 -0.92
N MET A 47 -23.68 3.95 -1.10
CA MET A 47 -23.26 3.39 -2.38
C MET A 47 -24.39 2.80 -3.22
N ARG A 48 -25.46 2.30 -2.60
CA ARG A 48 -26.48 1.47 -3.29
C ARG A 48 -27.32 2.22 -4.32
N GLY A 49 -27.49 3.53 -4.17
CA GLY A 49 -28.60 4.24 -4.82
C GLY A 49 -29.94 3.55 -4.52
N ASP A 50 -30.70 3.20 -5.55
CA ASP A 50 -31.99 2.51 -5.39
C ASP A 50 -31.87 0.97 -5.35
N LEU A 51 -30.69 0.40 -5.66
CA LEU A 51 -30.49 -1.05 -5.82
C LEU A 51 -30.55 -1.81 -4.50
N PRO A 52 -31.26 -2.96 -4.37
CA PRO A 52 -31.26 -3.78 -3.15
C PRO A 52 -29.85 -4.15 -2.67
N VAL A 53 -29.70 -4.52 -1.39
CA VAL A 53 -28.40 -4.93 -0.82
C VAL A 53 -28.40 -6.43 -0.56
N TRP A 54 -27.40 -7.13 -1.07
CA TRP A 54 -27.19 -8.56 -0.83
C TRP A 54 -25.86 -8.78 -0.11
N ALA A 55 -25.93 -9.28 1.13
CA ALA A 55 -24.75 -9.64 1.91
C ALA A 55 -24.40 -11.11 1.68
N LEU A 56 -23.20 -11.37 1.16
CA LEU A 56 -22.65 -12.72 1.00
C LEU A 56 -21.86 -13.06 2.27
N CYS A 57 -22.42 -13.93 3.11
CA CYS A 57 -21.92 -14.18 4.45
C CYS A 57 -21.19 -15.53 4.53
N GLY A 58 -19.95 -15.50 5.02
CA GLY A 58 -19.19 -16.71 5.34
C GLY A 58 -19.50 -17.23 6.73
N PRO A 59 -18.76 -18.26 7.20
CA PRO A 59 -19.08 -19.02 8.42
C PRO A 59 -18.61 -18.35 9.72
N GLY A 60 -17.81 -17.30 9.64
CA GLY A 60 -17.18 -16.66 10.81
C GLY A 60 -17.76 -15.29 11.13
N ASN A 61 -17.02 -14.53 11.95
CA ASN A 61 -17.47 -13.22 12.45
C ASN A 61 -17.69 -12.19 11.33
N ASN A 62 -16.90 -12.24 10.26
CA ASN A 62 -17.14 -11.38 9.09
C ASN A 62 -18.52 -11.64 8.47
N GLY A 63 -18.97 -12.90 8.46
CA GLY A 63 -20.33 -13.25 8.06
C GLY A 63 -21.38 -12.72 9.02
N GLY A 64 -21.09 -12.71 10.32
CA GLY A 64 -21.91 -12.08 11.35
C GLY A 64 -22.08 -10.58 11.10
N ASP A 65 -21.00 -9.87 10.77
CA ASP A 65 -21.04 -8.46 10.35
C ASP A 65 -21.95 -8.28 9.13
N GLY A 66 -21.86 -9.16 8.13
CA GLY A 66 -22.72 -9.14 6.95
C GLY A 66 -24.21 -9.33 7.24
N VAL A 67 -24.55 -10.29 8.12
CA VAL A 67 -25.94 -10.50 8.57
C VAL A 67 -26.44 -9.28 9.35
N ALA A 68 -25.61 -8.72 10.23
CA ALA A 68 -25.92 -7.50 10.97
C ALA A 68 -26.13 -6.30 10.04
N VAL A 69 -25.29 -6.12 9.01
CA VAL A 69 -25.46 -5.09 7.97
C VAL A 69 -26.82 -5.24 7.28
N ALA A 70 -27.16 -6.44 6.82
CA ALA A 70 -28.44 -6.70 6.17
C ALA A 70 -29.62 -6.40 7.11
N ARG A 71 -29.52 -6.79 8.40
CA ARG A 71 -30.53 -6.52 9.42
C ARG A 71 -30.70 -5.02 9.70
N ILE A 72 -29.61 -4.27 9.84
CA ILE A 72 -29.64 -2.83 10.08
C ILE A 72 -30.30 -2.12 8.90
N LEU A 73 -29.88 -2.43 7.68
CA LEU A 73 -30.47 -1.87 6.45
C LEU A 73 -31.96 -2.22 6.33
N HIS A 74 -32.34 -3.46 6.60
CA HIS A 74 -33.73 -3.88 6.63
C HIS A 74 -34.56 -3.04 7.61
N GLY A 75 -34.04 -2.80 8.82
CA GLY A 75 -34.66 -1.91 9.81
C GLY A 75 -34.79 -0.45 9.36
N TRP A 76 -33.99 0.00 8.39
CA TRP A 76 -34.10 1.32 7.77
C TRP A 76 -35.06 1.34 6.56
N GLY A 77 -35.80 0.25 6.33
CA GLY A 77 -36.72 0.13 5.19
C GLY A 77 -36.02 -0.17 3.85
N VAL A 78 -34.73 -0.52 3.89
CA VAL A 78 -33.95 -0.85 2.70
C VAL A 78 -34.17 -2.32 2.34
N PRO A 79 -34.47 -2.66 1.07
CA PRO A 79 -34.52 -4.05 0.64
C PRO A 79 -33.13 -4.69 0.75
N ALA A 80 -32.92 -5.47 1.82
CA ALA A 80 -31.67 -6.12 2.15
C ALA A 80 -31.89 -7.60 2.45
N ARG A 81 -30.96 -8.46 2.01
CA ARG A 81 -31.00 -9.93 2.17
C ARG A 81 -29.62 -10.44 2.54
N ALA A 82 -29.56 -11.48 3.37
CA ALA A 82 -28.30 -12.17 3.68
C ALA A 82 -28.27 -13.57 3.05
N PHE A 83 -27.11 -13.96 2.54
CA PHE A 83 -26.87 -15.22 1.85
C PHE A 83 -25.77 -15.99 2.56
N LEU A 84 -26.13 -17.07 3.24
CA LEU A 84 -25.21 -17.91 3.99
C LEU A 84 -24.54 -18.91 3.05
N LEU A 85 -23.22 -18.79 2.90
CA LEU A 85 -22.42 -19.64 1.99
C LEU A 85 -21.90 -20.92 2.65
N SER A 86 -22.18 -21.12 3.93
CA SER A 86 -21.80 -22.32 4.67
C SER A 86 -22.89 -22.70 5.66
N GLU A 87 -22.98 -24.01 5.92
CA GLU A 87 -23.79 -24.54 7.01
C GLU A 87 -23.15 -24.29 8.39
N ARG A 88 -21.83 -24.08 8.42
CA ARG A 88 -21.10 -23.81 9.66
C ARG A 88 -21.29 -22.34 10.05
N MET A 89 -21.51 -22.10 11.33
CA MET A 89 -21.61 -20.76 11.89
C MET A 89 -20.77 -20.65 13.15
N SER A 90 -20.01 -19.56 13.30
CA SER A 90 -19.48 -19.16 14.60
C SER A 90 -20.63 -18.81 15.54
N PRO A 91 -20.41 -18.83 16.87
CA PRO A 91 -21.43 -18.43 17.84
C PRO A 91 -22.02 -17.05 17.52
N GLU A 92 -21.17 -16.07 17.21
CA GLU A 92 -21.58 -14.70 16.92
C GLU A 92 -22.39 -14.60 15.62
N LEU A 93 -22.02 -15.37 14.57
CA LEU A 93 -22.83 -15.45 13.36
C LEU A 93 -24.20 -16.09 13.65
N ALA A 94 -24.24 -17.17 14.43
CA ALA A 94 -25.50 -17.82 14.79
C ALA A 94 -26.44 -16.89 15.58
N GLU A 95 -25.88 -16.08 16.49
CA GLU A 95 -26.63 -15.04 17.21
C GLU A 95 -27.21 -13.99 16.26
N GLN A 96 -26.42 -13.49 15.32
CA GLN A 96 -26.88 -12.50 14.33
C GLN A 96 -27.94 -13.07 13.39
N VAL A 97 -27.80 -14.32 12.96
CA VAL A 97 -28.82 -15.03 12.15
C VAL A 97 -30.12 -15.14 12.93
N ALA A 98 -30.07 -15.65 14.17
CA ALA A 98 -31.27 -15.80 14.99
C ALA A 98 -31.98 -14.48 15.28
N LEU A 99 -31.23 -13.39 15.47
CA LEU A 99 -31.78 -12.05 15.65
C LEU A 99 -32.41 -11.52 14.35
N ALA A 100 -31.73 -11.69 13.22
CA ALA A 100 -32.20 -11.25 11.91
C ALA A 100 -33.49 -11.99 11.49
N GLU A 101 -33.60 -13.29 11.74
CA GLU A 101 -34.81 -14.08 11.49
C GLU A 101 -36.00 -13.57 12.32
N LYS A 102 -35.80 -13.30 13.61
CA LYS A 102 -36.84 -12.74 14.49
C LYS A 102 -37.34 -11.36 14.04
N LEU A 103 -36.50 -10.62 13.32
CA LEU A 103 -36.82 -9.30 12.78
C LEU A 103 -37.33 -9.34 11.34
N GLY A 104 -37.53 -10.54 10.75
CA GLY A 104 -38.09 -10.70 9.42
C GLY A 104 -37.13 -10.40 8.27
N VAL A 105 -35.82 -10.36 8.54
CA VAL A 105 -34.80 -10.20 7.49
C VAL A 105 -34.78 -11.46 6.61
N PRO A 106 -34.87 -11.36 5.28
CA PRO A 106 -34.76 -12.54 4.43
C PRO A 106 -33.34 -13.09 4.43
N ILE A 107 -33.22 -14.36 4.81
CA ILE A 107 -31.97 -15.11 4.85
C ILE A 107 -32.10 -16.35 3.97
N GLU A 108 -31.13 -16.54 3.08
CA GLU A 108 -31.08 -17.68 2.15
C GLU A 108 -29.75 -18.41 2.23
N ARG A 109 -29.75 -19.66 1.77
CA ARG A 109 -28.55 -20.50 1.68
C ARG A 109 -28.04 -20.54 0.25
N GLY A 110 -26.72 -20.47 0.10
CA GLY A 110 -26.07 -20.44 -1.20
C GLY A 110 -26.12 -19.06 -1.86
N LEU A 111 -25.81 -19.02 -3.16
CA LEU A 111 -25.75 -17.76 -3.91
C LEU A 111 -27.14 -17.26 -4.32
N PRO A 112 -27.31 -15.93 -4.44
CA PRO A 112 -28.55 -15.34 -4.95
C PRO A 112 -28.93 -15.92 -6.33
N GLN A 113 -30.19 -16.31 -6.47
CA GLN A 113 -30.74 -16.79 -7.73
C GLN A 113 -31.29 -15.61 -8.56
N GLY A 114 -31.07 -15.65 -9.88
CA GLY A 114 -31.58 -14.65 -10.81
C GLY A 114 -30.60 -13.54 -11.21
N GLN A 115 -31.09 -12.60 -12.04
CA GLN A 115 -30.27 -11.57 -12.69
C GLN A 115 -30.48 -10.15 -12.11
N ALA A 116 -31.34 -9.98 -11.10
CA ALA A 116 -31.63 -8.66 -10.52
C ALA A 116 -30.35 -8.00 -10.00
N GLU A 117 -30.09 -6.74 -10.34
CA GLU A 117 -28.93 -6.00 -9.84
C GLU A 117 -29.07 -5.64 -8.36
N ALA A 118 -27.95 -5.58 -7.65
CA ALA A 118 -27.88 -5.29 -6.23
C ALA A 118 -26.50 -4.71 -5.89
N LEU A 119 -26.42 -3.92 -4.82
CA LEU A 119 -25.16 -3.74 -4.13
C LEU A 119 -24.78 -5.05 -3.45
N ILE A 120 -23.57 -5.53 -3.70
CA ILE A 120 -23.05 -6.77 -3.11
C ILE A 120 -22.13 -6.40 -1.94
N VAL A 121 -22.44 -6.92 -0.76
CA VAL A 121 -21.57 -6.83 0.41
C VAL A 121 -20.79 -8.14 0.54
N ASP A 122 -19.47 -8.06 0.41
CA ASP A 122 -18.55 -9.14 0.74
C ASP A 122 -18.32 -9.18 2.25
N ALA A 123 -19.00 -10.14 2.87
CA ALA A 123 -18.88 -10.52 4.26
C ALA A 123 -18.42 -11.99 4.36
N MET A 124 -17.70 -12.48 3.34
CA MET A 124 -17.38 -13.91 3.25
C MET A 124 -16.20 -14.27 4.16
N LEU A 125 -15.04 -13.62 3.99
CA LEU A 125 -13.83 -13.89 4.75
C LEU A 125 -13.05 -12.59 5.01
N GLY A 126 -12.76 -12.30 6.28
CA GLY A 126 -11.96 -11.14 6.69
C GLY A 126 -10.49 -11.50 6.97
N THR A 127 -9.85 -10.69 7.82
CA THR A 127 -8.45 -10.89 8.26
C THR A 127 -8.14 -12.28 8.85
N GLY A 128 -9.11 -13.01 9.37
CA GLY A 128 -8.91 -14.37 9.92
C GLY A 128 -8.59 -15.45 8.87
N ALA A 129 -8.83 -15.22 7.59
CA ALA A 129 -8.61 -16.20 6.52
C ALA A 129 -7.32 -15.91 5.75
N ALA A 130 -6.53 -16.94 5.44
CA ALA A 130 -5.37 -16.82 4.55
C ALA A 130 -5.69 -17.43 3.18
N PRO A 131 -5.24 -16.82 2.07
CA PRO A 131 -5.29 -17.46 0.76
C PRO A 131 -4.48 -18.79 0.74
N PRO A 132 -4.74 -19.69 -0.24
CA PRO A 132 -5.71 -19.56 -1.33
C PRO A 132 -7.16 -19.83 -0.89
N LEU A 133 -8.11 -19.22 -1.60
CA LEU A 133 -9.54 -19.47 -1.39
C LEU A 133 -9.90 -20.92 -1.74
N ARG A 134 -10.86 -21.46 -0.98
CA ARG A 134 -11.48 -22.77 -1.22
C ARG A 134 -12.92 -22.59 -1.69
N GLN A 135 -13.50 -23.63 -2.27
CA GLN A 135 -14.95 -23.66 -2.50
C GLN A 135 -15.69 -23.61 -1.15
N PRO A 136 -16.88 -22.97 -1.09
CA PRO A 136 -17.61 -22.33 -2.20
C PRO A 136 -17.20 -20.87 -2.49
N PHE A 137 -16.24 -20.30 -1.75
CA PHE A 137 -15.88 -18.87 -1.86
C PHE A 137 -15.28 -18.50 -3.21
N VAL A 138 -14.54 -19.41 -3.86
CA VAL A 138 -14.05 -19.21 -5.24
C VAL A 138 -15.21 -18.94 -6.20
N ALA A 139 -16.27 -19.77 -6.15
CA ALA A 139 -17.46 -19.58 -6.97
C ALA A 139 -18.21 -18.30 -6.62
N ALA A 140 -18.32 -17.98 -5.33
CA ALA A 140 -19.00 -16.77 -4.86
C ALA A 140 -18.29 -15.47 -5.30
N VAL A 141 -16.96 -15.40 -5.19
CA VAL A 141 -16.16 -14.28 -5.68
C VAL A 141 -16.31 -14.14 -7.20
N THR A 142 -16.22 -15.24 -7.94
CA THR A 142 -16.38 -15.24 -9.39
C THR A 142 -17.77 -14.73 -9.79
N TRP A 143 -18.81 -15.21 -9.10
CA TRP A 143 -20.19 -14.80 -9.31
C TRP A 143 -20.38 -13.31 -9.00
N ALA A 144 -19.82 -12.80 -7.91
CA ALA A 144 -19.96 -11.41 -7.52
C ALA A 144 -19.23 -10.45 -8.47
N ASN A 145 -18.00 -10.79 -8.87
CA ASN A 145 -17.19 -9.96 -9.78
C ASN A 145 -17.79 -9.86 -11.18
N ALA A 146 -18.59 -10.85 -11.61
CA ALA A 146 -19.28 -10.81 -12.90
C ALA A 146 -20.45 -9.80 -12.94
N ARG A 147 -20.77 -9.14 -11.82
CA ARG A 147 -21.95 -8.28 -11.68
C ARG A 147 -21.57 -6.81 -11.70
N SER A 148 -22.40 -6.03 -12.38
CA SER A 148 -22.29 -4.58 -12.60
C SER A 148 -22.57 -3.75 -11.34
N GLY A 149 -23.34 -4.28 -10.41
CA GLY A 149 -23.73 -3.56 -9.19
C GLY A 149 -22.53 -3.15 -8.31
N PRO A 150 -22.70 -2.12 -7.45
CA PRO A 150 -21.67 -1.69 -6.53
C PRO A 150 -21.23 -2.82 -5.59
N LYS A 151 -19.95 -2.85 -5.23
CA LYS A 151 -19.33 -3.89 -4.42
C LYS A 151 -18.65 -3.28 -3.20
N LEU A 152 -19.15 -3.64 -2.02
CA LEU A 152 -18.61 -3.23 -0.73
C LEU A 152 -17.94 -4.43 -0.05
N SER A 153 -16.71 -4.30 0.42
CA SER A 153 -16.07 -5.31 1.25
C SER A 153 -16.04 -4.93 2.71
N ILE A 154 -16.28 -5.91 3.59
CA ILE A 154 -16.10 -5.77 5.03
C ILE A 154 -14.70 -6.29 5.41
N ASP A 155 -13.96 -5.48 6.16
CA ASP A 155 -12.60 -5.67 6.65
C ASP A 155 -11.52 -5.76 5.57
N ILE A 156 -11.57 -6.81 4.75
CA ILE A 156 -10.61 -7.15 3.68
C ILE A 156 -11.38 -7.82 2.53
N PRO A 157 -11.13 -7.48 1.25
CA PRO A 157 -11.68 -8.22 0.11
C PRO A 157 -11.36 -9.71 0.19
N THR A 158 -12.39 -10.54 0.14
CA THR A 158 -12.25 -12.00 0.22
C THR A 158 -11.29 -12.52 -0.85
N GLY A 159 -10.27 -13.24 -0.40
CA GLY A 159 -9.20 -13.78 -1.25
C GLY A 159 -7.92 -12.94 -1.28
N LEU A 160 -7.92 -11.79 -0.61
CA LEU A 160 -6.74 -10.96 -0.41
C LEU A 160 -6.00 -11.33 0.86
N ASP A 161 -4.68 -11.38 0.81
CA ASP A 161 -3.83 -11.42 1.99
C ASP A 161 -3.73 -10.03 2.63
N ALA A 162 -4.19 -9.91 3.88
CA ALA A 162 -4.24 -8.65 4.61
C ALA A 162 -2.86 -8.00 4.88
N ASP A 163 -1.78 -8.78 4.91
CA ASP A 163 -0.46 -8.29 5.32
C ASP A 163 0.41 -7.95 4.10
N THR A 164 0.25 -8.70 3.01
CA THR A 164 1.12 -8.61 1.83
C THR A 164 0.42 -8.03 0.61
N GLY A 165 -0.92 -8.08 0.57
CA GLY A 165 -1.70 -7.71 -0.61
C GLY A 165 -1.67 -8.76 -1.71
N ALA A 166 -1.11 -9.95 -1.43
CA ALA A 166 -1.08 -11.07 -2.37
C ALA A 166 -2.48 -11.65 -2.59
N ALA A 167 -2.77 -12.03 -3.84
CA ALA A 167 -4.02 -12.66 -4.25
C ALA A 167 -3.68 -13.86 -5.16
N PRO A 168 -3.32 -15.04 -4.62
CA PRO A 168 -2.90 -16.20 -5.41
C PRO A 168 -4.04 -16.90 -6.17
N GLY A 169 -5.25 -16.33 -6.16
CA GLY A 169 -6.45 -16.83 -6.84
C GLY A 169 -7.47 -15.71 -7.01
N PRO A 170 -8.75 -16.03 -7.27
CA PRO A 170 -9.79 -15.01 -7.37
C PRO A 170 -9.88 -14.18 -6.09
N VAL A 171 -9.96 -12.86 -6.25
CA VAL A 171 -10.15 -11.88 -5.18
C VAL A 171 -11.41 -11.07 -5.47
N PHE A 172 -12.19 -10.78 -4.44
CA PHE A 172 -13.35 -9.90 -4.56
C PHE A 172 -12.90 -8.50 -5.01
N ALA A 173 -13.49 -7.97 -6.08
CA ALA A 173 -13.15 -6.66 -6.63
C ALA A 173 -14.11 -5.62 -6.06
N ALA A 174 -13.73 -5.01 -4.93
CA ALA A 174 -14.53 -4.02 -4.24
C ALA A 174 -14.38 -2.63 -4.87
N ASP A 175 -15.49 -1.89 -4.93
CA ASP A 175 -15.49 -0.45 -5.20
C ASP A 175 -15.12 0.34 -3.92
N ARG A 176 -15.47 -0.21 -2.76
CA ARG A 176 -15.10 0.31 -1.44
C ARG A 176 -14.87 -0.82 -0.44
N THR A 177 -13.91 -0.65 0.45
CA THR A 177 -13.62 -1.55 1.58
C THR A 177 -13.73 -0.78 2.88
N VAL A 178 -14.55 -1.26 3.82
CA VAL A 178 -14.63 -0.71 5.18
C VAL A 178 -13.80 -1.59 6.10
N THR A 179 -12.76 -1.03 6.69
CA THR A 179 -11.84 -1.73 7.56
C THR A 179 -11.80 -1.10 8.95
N PHE A 180 -11.46 -1.86 9.98
CA PHE A 180 -11.71 -1.45 11.37
C PHE A 180 -10.46 -0.99 12.11
N VAL A 181 -10.58 0.16 12.78
CA VAL A 181 -9.64 0.87 13.67
C VAL A 181 -8.30 1.28 13.04
N ARG A 182 -7.62 0.36 12.35
CA ARG A 182 -6.49 0.65 11.47
C ARG A 182 -6.68 -0.10 10.16
N SER A 183 -6.16 0.50 9.09
CA SER A 183 -6.08 -0.20 7.81
C SER A 183 -5.00 -1.27 7.86
N LYS A 184 -5.04 -2.19 6.89
CA LYS A 184 -4.06 -3.27 6.75
C LYS A 184 -3.13 -3.03 5.55
N PRO A 185 -1.85 -3.43 5.58
CA PRO A 185 -0.92 -3.17 4.48
C PRO A 185 -1.36 -3.74 3.14
N GLY A 186 -1.98 -4.93 3.14
CA GLY A 186 -2.47 -5.58 1.94
C GLY A 186 -3.53 -4.81 1.16
N LEU A 187 -4.25 -3.88 1.82
CA LEU A 187 -5.20 -2.98 1.15
C LEU A 187 -4.52 -1.89 0.31
N HIS A 188 -3.22 -1.65 0.52
CA HIS A 188 -2.47 -0.53 -0.09
C HIS A 188 -1.38 -0.97 -1.06
N VAL A 189 -1.02 -2.25 -1.07
CA VAL A 189 -0.01 -2.84 -1.97
C VAL A 189 -0.71 -3.53 -3.15
N THR A 190 -0.18 -3.38 -4.37
CA THR A 190 -0.72 -4.03 -5.57
C THR A 190 -0.35 -5.53 -5.57
N PRO A 191 -1.29 -6.47 -5.85
CA PRO A 191 -2.63 -6.26 -6.44
C PRO A 191 -3.74 -5.83 -5.47
N GLY A 192 -3.58 -6.00 -4.17
CA GLY A 192 -4.61 -5.67 -3.17
C GLY A 192 -5.20 -4.27 -3.25
N ARG A 193 -4.38 -3.24 -3.52
CA ARG A 193 -4.86 -1.86 -3.76
C ARG A 193 -5.90 -1.77 -4.88
N ALA A 194 -5.71 -2.53 -5.96
CA ALA A 194 -6.64 -2.53 -7.08
C ALA A 194 -7.96 -3.25 -6.75
N ALA A 195 -7.90 -4.27 -5.88
CA ALA A 195 -9.08 -5.03 -5.45
C ALA A 195 -9.87 -4.36 -4.32
N SER A 196 -9.27 -3.42 -3.59
CA SER A 196 -9.85 -2.85 -2.37
C SER A 196 -10.70 -1.60 -2.61
N GLY A 197 -10.58 -0.97 -3.79
CA GLY A 197 -11.29 0.26 -4.10
C GLY A 197 -10.94 1.40 -3.14
N GLU A 198 -11.92 2.23 -2.79
CA GLU A 198 -11.78 3.23 -1.72
C GLU A 198 -11.73 2.54 -0.35
N VAL A 199 -10.71 2.84 0.47
CA VAL A 199 -10.58 2.27 1.82
C VAL A 199 -11.08 3.26 2.86
N VAL A 200 -12.12 2.87 3.59
CA VAL A 200 -12.69 3.62 4.72
C VAL A 200 -12.29 2.95 6.02
N VAL A 201 -11.63 3.69 6.92
CA VAL A 201 -11.24 3.18 8.25
C VAL A 201 -12.29 3.60 9.28
N ALA A 202 -13.02 2.63 9.82
CA ALA A 202 -14.08 2.86 10.80
C ALA A 202 -13.59 2.61 12.24
N ASP A 203 -13.88 3.54 13.13
CA ASP A 203 -13.64 3.35 14.57
C ASP A 203 -14.80 2.57 15.20
N ILE A 204 -14.51 1.33 15.58
CA ILE A 204 -15.47 0.42 16.21
C ILE A 204 -15.25 0.26 17.71
N GLY A 205 -14.35 1.04 18.31
CA GLY A 205 -14.07 1.00 19.75
C GLY A 205 -13.06 -0.08 20.18
N ILE A 206 -12.27 -0.62 19.25
CA ILE A 206 -11.09 -1.44 19.59
C ILE A 206 -10.02 -0.54 20.19
N VAL A 207 -9.52 -0.93 21.36
CA VAL A 207 -8.41 -0.29 22.04
C VAL A 207 -7.16 -1.15 21.84
N SER A 208 -6.06 -0.52 21.44
CA SER A 208 -4.75 -1.16 21.35
C SER A 208 -3.78 -0.50 22.32
N GLN A 209 -2.83 -1.28 22.81
CA GLN A 209 -1.61 -0.72 23.41
C GLN A 209 -0.69 -0.17 22.30
N ASP A 210 0.29 0.66 22.68
CA ASP A 210 1.31 1.13 21.74
C ASP A 210 2.05 -0.08 21.15
N MET A 211 1.99 -0.23 19.84
CA MET A 211 2.67 -1.30 19.10
C MET A 211 4.02 -0.77 18.61
N SER A 212 5.11 -1.51 18.90
CA SER A 212 6.49 -1.05 18.71
C SER A 212 6.91 -0.85 17.24
N ASP A 213 6.26 -1.52 16.30
CA ASP A 213 6.60 -1.49 14.87
C ASP A 213 5.46 -0.86 14.06
N GLU A 214 5.59 0.44 13.77
CA GLU A 214 4.62 1.20 12.99
C GLU A 214 4.97 1.14 11.49
N THR A 215 4.24 0.29 10.75
CA THR A 215 4.11 0.52 9.31
C THR A 215 3.09 1.63 9.12
N CYS A 216 3.40 2.65 8.31
CA CYS A 216 2.48 3.76 8.08
C CYS A 216 2.32 4.11 6.60
N LEU A 217 1.15 4.64 6.25
CA LEU A 217 0.94 5.35 5.00
C LEU A 217 1.65 6.70 5.04
N ILE A 218 2.19 7.10 3.89
CA ILE A 218 2.75 8.44 3.72
C ILE A 218 1.59 9.43 3.70
N ASP A 219 1.41 10.17 4.80
CA ASP A 219 0.42 11.25 4.92
C ASP A 219 0.90 12.51 4.18
N PRO A 220 0.14 13.02 3.19
CA PRO A 220 0.49 14.27 2.49
C PRO A 220 0.71 15.47 3.41
N CYS A 221 -0.01 15.57 4.53
CA CYS A 221 0.16 16.63 5.52
C CYS A 221 1.44 16.45 6.33
N GLU A 222 1.91 15.21 6.55
CA GLU A 222 3.21 14.95 7.16
C GLU A 222 4.35 15.25 6.19
N VAL A 223 4.21 14.86 4.92
CA VAL A 223 5.15 15.24 3.85
C VAL A 223 5.24 16.75 3.72
N ALA A 224 4.11 17.46 3.70
CA ALA A 224 4.11 18.92 3.61
C ALA A 224 4.80 19.58 4.81
N ARG A 225 4.73 18.98 6.00
CA ARG A 225 5.43 19.45 7.21
C ARG A 225 6.91 19.09 7.23
N SER A 226 7.30 17.96 6.65
CA SER A 226 8.70 17.50 6.61
C SER A 226 9.52 18.19 5.54
N ILE A 227 8.89 18.63 4.45
CA ILE A 227 9.52 19.49 3.45
C ILE A 227 9.67 20.89 4.06
N ALA A 228 10.88 21.22 4.49
CA ALA A 228 11.19 22.56 4.97
C ALA A 228 10.87 23.60 3.89
N GLY A 229 9.97 24.54 4.18
CA GLY A 229 9.72 25.67 3.31
C GLY A 229 11.00 26.48 3.07
N LEU A 230 11.20 26.96 1.84
CA LEU A 230 12.32 27.84 1.53
C LEU A 230 12.16 29.15 2.33
N LYS A 231 13.17 29.52 3.12
CA LYS A 231 13.17 30.79 3.83
C LYS A 231 13.13 31.95 2.83
N PRO A 232 12.24 32.96 3.01
CA PRO A 232 12.27 34.17 2.21
C PRO A 232 13.66 34.80 2.21
N GLY A 233 14.16 35.18 1.04
CA GLY A 233 15.51 35.74 0.88
C GLY A 233 16.64 34.71 0.75
N SER A 234 16.36 33.40 0.86
CA SER A 234 17.42 32.39 0.75
C SER A 234 18.05 32.32 -0.64
N HIS A 235 19.38 32.26 -0.69
CA HIS A 235 20.16 32.25 -1.93
C HIS A 235 20.65 30.84 -2.33
N LYS A 236 21.06 30.65 -3.59
CA LYS A 236 21.45 29.34 -4.14
C LYS A 236 22.46 28.53 -3.31
N GLY A 237 23.37 29.18 -2.56
CA GLY A 237 24.32 28.47 -1.69
C GLY A 237 23.72 27.87 -0.42
N GLU A 238 22.65 28.46 0.12
CA GLU A 238 21.93 27.98 1.31
C GLU A 238 20.96 26.85 0.97
N ARG A 239 20.53 26.78 -0.30
CA ARG A 239 19.63 25.76 -0.85
C ARG A 239 20.33 24.46 -1.20
N GLY A 240 21.60 24.31 -0.80
CA GLY A 240 22.41 23.12 -1.06
C GLY A 240 22.83 22.92 -2.51
N HIS A 241 23.74 21.98 -2.70
CA HIS A 241 24.27 21.56 -4.00
C HIS A 241 24.13 20.04 -4.13
N VAL A 242 23.38 19.59 -5.14
CA VAL A 242 23.19 18.17 -5.43
C VAL A 242 24.12 17.73 -6.55
N GLY A 243 24.91 16.67 -6.29
CA GLY A 243 25.69 15.97 -7.31
C GLY A 243 24.95 14.72 -7.79
N ILE A 244 24.81 14.56 -9.10
CA ILE A 244 24.19 13.41 -9.75
C ILE A 244 25.25 12.74 -10.61
N VAL A 245 25.51 11.47 -10.35
CA VAL A 245 26.41 10.65 -11.16
C VAL A 245 25.54 9.61 -11.87
N GLY A 246 25.45 9.71 -13.20
CA GLY A 246 24.60 8.82 -13.97
C GLY A 246 24.28 9.35 -15.36
N GLY A 247 23.48 8.58 -16.09
CA GLY A 247 23.27 8.77 -17.52
C GLY A 247 24.47 8.22 -18.30
N SER A 248 24.18 7.33 -19.23
CA SER A 248 25.15 6.79 -20.20
C SER A 248 24.66 7.04 -21.61
N ALA A 249 25.46 6.66 -22.61
CA ALA A 249 25.09 6.74 -24.03
C ALA A 249 23.67 6.20 -24.36
N GLY A 250 23.15 5.22 -23.61
CA GLY A 250 21.81 4.63 -23.82
C GLY A 250 20.68 5.22 -22.95
N THR A 251 21.01 5.94 -21.87
CA THR A 251 20.02 6.48 -20.91
C THR A 251 20.34 7.91 -20.43
N PRO A 252 20.75 8.83 -21.32
CA PRO A 252 21.21 10.14 -20.88
C PRO A 252 20.11 10.98 -20.23
N GLY A 253 18.85 10.75 -20.60
CA GLY A 253 17.68 11.43 -20.02
C GLY A 253 17.48 11.14 -18.52
N ALA A 254 17.99 10.02 -17.98
CA ALA A 254 17.80 9.67 -16.57
C ALA A 254 18.45 10.71 -15.65
N ALA A 255 19.69 11.10 -15.95
CA ALA A 255 20.42 12.09 -15.15
C ALA A 255 19.78 13.49 -15.25
N VAL A 256 19.28 13.84 -16.44
CA VAL A 256 18.55 15.08 -16.67
C VAL A 256 17.27 15.15 -15.84
N LEU A 257 16.47 14.08 -15.86
CA LEU A 257 15.22 14.01 -15.10
C LEU A 257 15.48 14.12 -13.59
N ALA A 258 16.51 13.42 -13.10
CA ALA A 258 16.93 13.52 -11.71
C ALA A 258 17.38 14.95 -11.35
N GLY A 259 18.14 15.61 -12.22
CA GLY A 259 18.60 16.98 -11.99
C GLY A 259 17.47 18.00 -12.00
N ALA A 260 16.54 17.87 -12.93
CA ALA A 260 15.34 18.71 -12.97
C ALA A 260 14.47 18.49 -11.72
N ALA A 261 14.31 17.24 -11.25
CA ALA A 261 13.58 16.93 -10.04
C ALA A 261 14.24 17.55 -8.79
N ALA A 262 15.57 17.48 -8.68
CA ALA A 262 16.31 18.09 -7.57
C ALA A 262 16.14 19.62 -7.53
N LEU A 263 16.18 20.30 -8.69
CA LEU A 263 15.91 21.74 -8.76
C LEU A 263 14.46 22.07 -8.36
N ARG A 264 13.47 21.31 -8.85
CA ARG A 264 12.06 21.49 -8.46
C ARG A 264 11.81 21.24 -6.98
N ALA A 265 12.56 20.33 -6.37
CA ALA A 265 12.50 20.03 -4.93
C ALA A 265 13.18 21.11 -4.06
N GLY A 266 13.82 22.12 -4.67
CA GLY A 266 14.36 23.28 -3.96
C GLY A 266 15.89 23.38 -3.94
N ALA A 267 16.63 22.49 -4.61
CA ALA A 267 18.09 22.57 -4.66
C ALA A 267 18.57 23.87 -5.33
N GLY A 268 19.62 24.49 -4.77
CA GLY A 268 20.17 25.74 -5.31
C GLY A 268 21.07 25.55 -6.53
N LEU A 269 21.75 24.42 -6.61
CA LEU A 269 22.63 24.03 -7.71
C LEU A 269 22.57 22.51 -7.91
N VAL A 270 22.62 22.07 -9.17
CA VAL A 270 22.78 20.66 -9.51
C VAL A 270 23.98 20.48 -10.42
N THR A 271 24.84 19.51 -10.11
CA THR A 271 25.92 19.07 -11.01
C THR A 271 25.64 17.66 -11.48
N ILE A 272 25.68 17.42 -12.79
CA ILE A 272 25.57 16.09 -13.40
C ILE A 272 26.95 15.66 -13.91
N ALA A 273 27.40 14.49 -13.49
CA ALA A 273 28.55 13.77 -14.03
C ALA A 273 28.04 12.56 -14.84
N THR A 274 28.36 12.54 -16.13
CA THR A 274 27.91 11.53 -17.12
C THR A 274 29.05 11.20 -18.09
N ASP A 275 28.90 10.13 -18.89
CA ASP A 275 29.88 9.79 -19.93
C ASP A 275 29.85 10.79 -21.11
N ASP A 276 30.91 10.81 -21.93
CA ASP A 276 31.07 11.79 -23.02
C ASP A 276 29.90 11.77 -24.04
N ARG A 277 29.20 10.63 -24.17
CA ARG A 277 28.05 10.48 -25.08
C ARG A 277 26.73 10.92 -24.44
N GLY A 278 26.58 10.81 -23.13
CA GLY A 278 25.44 11.31 -22.39
C GLY A 278 25.46 12.83 -22.16
N ALA A 279 26.66 13.44 -22.17
CA ALA A 279 26.84 14.88 -22.00
C ALA A 279 26.13 15.72 -23.08
N GLY A 280 26.08 15.25 -24.32
CA GLY A 280 25.42 15.95 -25.44
C GLY A 280 23.89 16.01 -25.30
N ALA A 281 23.27 14.94 -24.80
CA ALA A 281 21.83 14.89 -24.54
C ALA A 281 21.43 15.64 -23.26
N ALA A 282 22.30 15.65 -22.23
CA ALA A 282 22.09 16.47 -21.04
C ALA A 282 22.18 17.97 -21.31
N ALA A 283 23.00 18.38 -22.28
CA ALA A 283 23.14 19.78 -22.70
C ALA A 283 21.94 20.31 -23.52
N GLY A 284 21.12 19.43 -24.10
CA GLY A 284 19.94 19.78 -24.89
C GLY A 284 18.63 19.90 -24.09
N ALA A 285 18.66 19.58 -22.80
CA ALA A 285 17.47 19.63 -21.96
C ALA A 285 17.12 21.07 -21.57
N PRO A 286 15.85 21.51 -21.74
CA PRO A 286 15.45 22.87 -21.41
C PRO A 286 15.62 23.12 -19.92
N ALA A 287 16.50 24.07 -19.58
CA ALA A 287 16.55 24.67 -18.26
C ALA A 287 15.32 25.56 -18.10
N GLY A 288 14.23 24.98 -17.60
CA GLY A 288 13.02 25.71 -17.25
C GLY A 288 11.82 25.36 -18.14
N VAL A 289 10.78 24.85 -17.48
CA VAL A 289 9.41 25.12 -17.90
C VAL A 289 9.18 26.60 -17.60
N ASP A 290 9.45 27.46 -18.58
CA ASP A 290 8.70 28.69 -18.86
C ASP A 290 9.18 29.28 -20.19
N GLY A 291 8.22 29.59 -21.06
CA GLY A 291 8.43 29.84 -22.48
C GLY A 291 9.24 31.11 -22.79
N ALA A 292 10.29 30.96 -23.59
CA ALA A 292 10.69 31.90 -24.64
C ALA A 292 11.87 31.30 -25.42
N ALA A 293 11.70 31.12 -26.73
CA ALA A 293 12.73 30.59 -27.62
C ALA A 293 13.92 31.56 -27.77
N PRO A 294 15.19 31.10 -27.77
CA PRO A 294 16.32 31.99 -27.97
C PRO A 294 16.63 32.17 -29.47
N ARG A 295 16.72 33.44 -29.89
CA ARG A 295 17.30 33.83 -31.20
C ARG A 295 18.83 33.74 -31.13
N ARG A 296 19.45 33.15 -32.16
CA ARG A 296 20.91 33.08 -32.35
C ARG A 296 21.49 34.46 -32.64
N ARG A 297 22.64 34.78 -32.04
CA ARG A 297 23.59 35.76 -32.58
C ARG A 297 24.97 35.12 -32.67
N ALA A 298 25.53 35.15 -33.87
CA ALA A 298 26.90 34.72 -34.16
C ALA A 298 27.89 35.78 -33.63
N GLY A 299 28.98 35.32 -33.01
CA GLY A 299 30.12 36.13 -32.61
C GLY A 299 31.34 35.24 -32.47
N ALA A 300 32.36 35.55 -33.25
CA ALA A 300 33.54 34.73 -33.51
C ALA A 300 34.64 34.83 -32.43
N GLY A 301 35.47 33.79 -32.36
CA GLY A 301 36.90 33.88 -32.02
C GLY A 301 37.29 33.59 -30.58
N GLY A 302 38.12 32.56 -30.39
CA GLY A 302 38.93 32.37 -29.17
C GLY A 302 39.09 30.91 -28.75
N GLU A 303 40.08 30.22 -29.30
CA GLU A 303 40.54 28.90 -28.85
C GLU A 303 41.38 29.03 -27.56
N GLY A 304 41.11 28.18 -26.55
CA GLY A 304 41.96 28.08 -25.36
C GLY A 304 41.33 27.35 -24.16
N ALA A 305 41.80 26.12 -23.92
CA ALA A 305 41.87 25.37 -22.67
C ALA A 305 40.60 25.11 -21.81
N GLY A 306 40.24 23.82 -21.71
CA GLY A 306 39.56 23.24 -20.52
C GLY A 306 38.13 23.72 -20.24
N GLY A 307 37.23 23.57 -21.21
CA GLY A 307 35.84 24.04 -21.09
C GLY A 307 35.01 23.30 -20.03
N ARG A 308 34.78 23.95 -18.87
CA ARG A 308 33.59 23.69 -18.04
C ARG A 308 32.40 24.37 -18.72
N ALA A 309 31.45 23.61 -19.24
CA ALA A 309 30.21 24.17 -19.75
C ALA A 309 29.31 24.59 -18.58
N ARG A 310 29.28 25.90 -18.26
CA ARG A 310 28.29 26.49 -17.36
C ARG A 310 27.04 26.83 -18.17
N LEU A 311 25.94 26.14 -17.92
CA LEU A 311 24.62 26.60 -18.35
C LEU A 311 24.11 27.60 -17.30
N GLY A 312 24.28 28.88 -17.57
CA GLY A 312 23.73 29.96 -16.77
C GLY A 312 22.39 30.43 -17.34
N ALA A 313 21.32 30.31 -16.57
CA ALA A 313 20.11 31.07 -16.81
C ALA A 313 20.42 32.55 -16.49
N ARG A 314 20.30 33.45 -17.47
CA ARG A 314 20.28 34.90 -17.20
C ARG A 314 18.86 35.28 -16.80
N GLY A 315 18.62 35.42 -15.50
CA GLY A 315 17.50 36.16 -14.93
C GLY A 315 18.04 37.23 -13.97
N GLY A 316 17.37 38.37 -13.89
CA GLY A 316 17.74 39.52 -13.05
C GLY A 316 17.85 39.23 -11.54
N PRO A 317 17.95 40.26 -10.68
CA PRO A 317 18.28 40.08 -9.26
C PRO A 317 17.20 39.25 -8.56
N GLY A 318 17.50 37.95 -8.38
CA GLY A 318 16.56 36.91 -7.95
C GLY A 318 16.96 35.56 -8.55
N GLY A 319 18.07 35.00 -8.06
CA GLY A 319 18.83 33.93 -8.72
C GLY A 319 18.07 32.64 -9.00
N ALA A 320 18.04 32.23 -10.27
CA ALA A 320 17.64 30.90 -10.72
C ALA A 320 18.79 29.89 -10.58
N GLY A 321 18.46 28.66 -10.14
CA GLY A 321 19.40 27.53 -10.09
C GLY A 321 19.84 27.08 -11.49
N GLY A 322 20.97 26.39 -11.58
CA GLY A 322 21.55 25.92 -12.85
C GLY A 322 21.95 24.44 -12.80
N ILE A 323 22.05 23.82 -13.98
CA ILE A 323 22.62 22.48 -14.15
C ILE A 323 24.05 22.64 -14.66
N MET A 324 25.03 22.12 -13.94
CA MET A 324 26.41 22.05 -14.38
C MET A 324 26.72 20.64 -14.85
N VAL A 325 27.03 20.45 -16.13
CA VAL A 325 27.49 19.16 -16.64
C VAL A 325 29.02 19.15 -16.55
N GLY A 326 29.57 18.27 -15.72
CA GLY A 326 31.00 18.14 -15.50
C GLY A 326 31.56 16.89 -16.15
N ARG A 327 32.75 17.01 -16.77
CA ARG A 327 33.56 15.85 -17.15
C ARG A 327 34.24 15.30 -15.90
N PRO A 328 34.35 13.98 -15.70
CA PRO A 328 35.28 13.45 -14.72
C PRO A 328 36.69 13.92 -15.10
N ALA A 329 37.39 14.57 -14.17
CA ALA A 329 38.78 14.94 -14.37
C ALA A 329 39.61 13.66 -14.52
N GLY A 330 40.44 13.60 -15.57
CA GLY A 330 41.28 12.45 -15.88
C GLY A 330 42.08 12.00 -14.67
N GLY A 331 41.64 10.90 -14.09
CA GLY A 331 42.27 10.15 -13.01
C GLY A 331 41.48 8.86 -12.94
N GLY A 332 42.10 7.76 -13.39
CA GLY A 332 41.42 6.49 -13.56
C GLY A 332 40.62 6.10 -12.33
N VAL A 333 39.29 6.03 -12.47
CA VAL A 333 38.49 5.23 -11.58
C VAL A 333 38.77 3.79 -12.01
N GLY A 334 39.68 3.14 -11.29
CA GLY A 334 39.76 1.69 -11.35
C GLY A 334 38.37 1.16 -11.00
N CYS A 335 37.74 0.51 -11.97
CA CYS A 335 36.65 -0.40 -11.67
C CYS A 335 37.22 -1.38 -10.63
N VAL A 336 36.70 -1.34 -9.40
CA VAL A 336 36.79 -2.54 -8.55
C VAL A 336 35.89 -3.54 -9.24
N GLY A 337 36.48 -4.27 -10.19
CA GLY A 337 35.89 -5.47 -10.73
C GLY A 337 35.65 -6.40 -9.55
N ALA A 338 34.41 -6.83 -9.39
CA ALA A 338 34.12 -8.00 -8.59
C ALA A 338 35.09 -9.10 -9.02
N GLY A 339 36.02 -9.42 -8.13
CA GLY A 339 36.95 -10.51 -8.32
C GLY A 339 36.13 -11.76 -8.61
N ARG A 340 36.44 -12.39 -9.74
CA ARG A 340 36.04 -13.76 -10.02
C ARG A 340 36.73 -14.65 -8.97
N ASP A 341 36.06 -14.91 -7.86
CA ASP A 341 36.30 -16.17 -7.15
C ASP A 341 35.47 -17.25 -7.83
N ARG A 342 36.16 -18.00 -8.67
CA ARG A 342 35.73 -19.33 -9.11
C ARG A 342 35.90 -20.26 -7.90
N GLY A 343 34.85 -20.42 -7.11
CA GLY A 343 34.66 -21.56 -6.22
C GLY A 343 33.47 -22.36 -6.71
N ALA A 344 33.73 -23.52 -7.31
CA ALA A 344 32.73 -24.41 -7.87
C ALA A 344 31.71 -24.86 -6.81
N ILE A 345 30.42 -24.72 -7.11
CA ILE A 345 29.37 -25.51 -6.46
C ILE A 345 28.90 -26.50 -7.53
N GLY A 346 29.48 -27.70 -7.47
CA GLY A 346 28.99 -28.86 -8.20
C GLY A 346 27.97 -29.59 -7.34
N ASP A 347 26.85 -29.96 -7.96
CA ASP A 347 25.91 -30.98 -7.49
C ASP A 347 26.64 -32.27 -7.09
N ALA A 348 26.22 -32.91 -6.00
CA ALA A 348 25.86 -34.33 -5.99
C ALA A 348 25.38 -34.80 -4.61
N ALA A 349 24.42 -35.71 -4.69
CA ALA A 349 23.79 -36.50 -3.64
C ALA A 349 24.75 -37.34 -2.78
N GLY A 350 24.20 -37.90 -1.69
CA GLY A 350 24.62 -39.22 -1.20
C GLY A 350 24.92 -39.29 0.30
N ASP A 351 23.91 -39.73 1.04
CA ASP A 351 23.89 -40.82 2.01
C ASP A 351 25.10 -41.17 2.92
N HIS A 352 24.71 -41.62 4.12
CA HIS A 352 25.41 -42.53 5.04
C HIS A 352 26.29 -42.00 6.20
N ALA A 353 25.73 -42.25 7.39
CA ALA A 353 26.30 -43.03 8.50
C ALA A 353 27.23 -42.36 9.54
N ALA A 354 26.73 -42.40 10.78
CA ALA A 354 27.43 -42.46 12.07
C ALA A 354 28.50 -43.59 12.08
N PRO A 355 29.45 -43.73 13.06
CA PRO A 355 29.24 -43.46 14.50
C PRO A 355 30.45 -43.00 15.34
N GLY A 356 30.16 -42.65 16.61
CA GLY A 356 30.84 -43.27 17.76
C GLY A 356 31.84 -42.45 18.59
N GLY A 357 31.50 -42.31 19.88
CA GLY A 357 32.43 -42.17 21.02
C GLY A 357 33.00 -40.77 21.26
N GLY A 358 33.11 -40.22 22.47
CA GLY A 358 32.89 -40.74 23.82
C GLY A 358 33.59 -39.79 24.82
N GLY A 359 32.95 -39.60 25.98
CA GLY A 359 33.53 -38.97 27.19
C GLY A 359 33.52 -37.44 27.23
N SER A 360 33.51 -36.76 28.37
CA SER A 360 33.33 -37.12 29.79
C SER A 360 33.43 -35.79 30.57
N LEU A 361 32.41 -35.49 31.39
CA LEU A 361 32.41 -34.83 32.71
C LEU A 361 33.07 -33.46 33.02
N ALA A 362 32.31 -32.77 33.90
CA ALA A 362 32.68 -31.90 35.03
C ALA A 362 32.98 -30.41 34.74
N VAL A 363 32.08 -29.48 35.11
CA VAL A 363 31.82 -28.88 36.45
C VAL A 363 32.97 -27.98 36.94
N ARG A 364 32.71 -26.66 37.01
CA ARG A 364 32.76 -25.87 38.26
C ARG A 364 32.36 -24.41 38.04
N GLU A 365 31.37 -23.98 38.81
CA GLU A 365 31.21 -22.62 39.31
C GLU A 365 32.42 -22.23 40.18
N ASP A 366 32.75 -20.94 40.21
CA ASP A 366 32.98 -20.26 41.49
C ASP A 366 32.93 -18.72 41.34
N ARG A 367 31.99 -18.16 42.12
CA ARG A 367 31.93 -16.84 42.77
C ARG A 367 31.51 -15.59 42.00
#